data_AF-A0A522DV89-F1
#
_entry.id   AF-A0A522DV89-F1
#
_cell.length_a   1.000
_cell.length_b   1.000
_cell.length_c   1.000
_cell.angle_alpha   90.00
_cell.angle_beta   90.00
_cell.angle_gamma   90.00
#
_symmetry.space_group_name_H-M   'P 1'
#
loop_
_entity.id
_entity.type
_entity.pdbx_description
1 polymer ?
#
loop_
_entity_poly.entity_id
_entity_poly.type
_entity_poly.pdbx_seq_one_letter_code
_entity_poly.pdbx_strand_id
1 'polypeptide(L)'
;MIELQTLLRRIEHLLEMRQMEQNRLDTVNPVITESIKTLLTQMDEQLEVIREQIRQLIDQDPDLKHRAELLETIPGVGSASVAHLLLALSEHHCFTHAKQAAAYAGLEPRITQSGNWTGKTRLSKTGDALCARLCICPL
;
A
#
# COMPACT_ATOMS: atom_id res chain seq x y z
N MET A 1 8.32 -6.04 -12.48
CA MET A 1 7.74 -6.52 -11.20
C MET A 1 8.73 -6.56 -10.03
N ILE A 2 9.89 -7.24 -10.11
CA ILE A 2 10.89 -7.27 -9.01
C ILE A 2 11.40 -5.86 -8.65
N GLU A 3 11.61 -5.03 -9.67
CA GLU A 3 12.04 -3.64 -9.48
C GLU A 3 10.98 -2.80 -8.74
N LEU A 4 9.72 -2.85 -9.18
CA LEU A 4 8.60 -2.19 -8.49
C LEU A 4 8.50 -2.64 -7.02
N GLN A 5 8.60 -3.94 -6.75
CA GLN A 5 8.61 -4.48 -5.38
C GLN A 5 9.77 -3.93 -4.55
N THR A 6 10.95 -3.79 -5.14
CA THR A 6 12.14 -3.28 -4.46
C THR A 6 11.97 -1.81 -4.08
N LEU A 7 11.42 -1.00 -4.99
CA LEU A 7 11.13 0.42 -4.74
C LEU A 7 10.06 0.60 -3.66
N LEU A 8 8.99 -0.19 -3.69
CA LEU A 8 7.94 -0.13 -2.67
C LEU A 8 8.46 -0.50 -1.27
N ARG A 9 9.24 -1.59 -1.15
CA ARG A 9 9.89 -1.95 0.13
C ARG A 9 10.83 -0.84 0.62
N ARG A 10 11.52 -0.16 -0.30
CA ARG A 10 12.38 0.96 0.08
C ARG A 10 11.56 2.14 0.64
N ILE A 11 10.40 2.43 0.08
CA ILE A 11 9.46 3.43 0.64
C ILE A 11 9.04 3.03 2.05
N GLU A 12 8.65 1.76 2.27
CA GLU A 12 8.26 1.27 3.60
C GLU A 12 9.38 1.49 4.63
N HIS A 13 10.62 1.09 4.31
CA HIS A 13 11.77 1.33 5.20
C HIS A 13 12.02 2.82 5.48
N LEU A 14 11.87 3.69 4.47
CA LEU A 14 12.04 5.13 4.65
C LEU A 14 10.97 5.73 5.55
N LEU A 15 9.71 5.31 5.40
CA LEU A 15 8.62 5.74 6.25
C LEU A 15 8.80 5.28 7.70
N GLU A 16 9.28 4.06 7.92
CA GLU A 16 9.63 3.56 9.25
C GLU A 16 10.73 4.39 9.90
N MET A 17 11.83 4.66 9.18
CA MET A 17 12.92 5.51 9.68
C MET A 17 12.45 6.93 9.98
N ARG A 18 11.65 7.51 9.09
CA ARG A 18 11.05 8.83 9.28
C ARG A 18 10.17 8.88 10.53
N GLN A 19 9.32 7.87 10.73
CA GLN A 19 8.46 7.79 11.92
C GLN A 19 9.29 7.69 13.20
N MET A 20 10.37 6.90 13.20
CA MET A 20 11.27 6.80 14.35
C MET A 20 11.91 8.15 14.69
N GLU A 21 12.44 8.87 13.70
CA GLU A 21 13.04 10.19 13.92
C GLU A 21 12.00 11.25 14.30
N GLN A 22 10.79 11.17 13.76
CA GLN A 22 9.68 12.03 14.16
C GLN A 22 9.30 11.82 15.63
N ASN A 23 9.18 10.56 16.08
CA ASN A 23 8.89 10.25 17.48
C ASN A 23 10.03 10.72 18.42
N ARG A 24 11.27 10.75 17.93
CA ARG A 24 12.42 11.25 18.69
C ARG A 24 12.34 12.75 18.95
N LEU A 25 11.84 13.54 18.00
CA LEU A 25 11.69 14.99 18.18
C LEU A 25 10.87 15.35 19.42
N ASP A 26 9.86 14.55 19.75
CA ASP A 26 8.96 14.82 20.87
C ASP A 26 9.63 14.71 22.25
N THR A 27 10.79 14.04 22.34
CA THR A 27 11.45 13.73 23.62
C THR A 27 12.88 14.28 23.72
N VAL A 28 13.34 15.05 22.73
CA VAL A 28 14.77 15.35 22.53
C VAL A 28 15.23 16.69 23.09
N ASN A 29 16.52 16.74 23.48
CA ASN A 29 17.21 17.98 23.86
C ASN A 29 17.38 18.92 22.65
N PRO A 30 17.12 20.24 22.78
CA PRO A 30 17.17 21.21 21.69
C PRO A 30 18.48 21.23 20.88
N VAL A 31 19.59 20.78 21.46
CA VAL A 31 20.90 20.73 20.78
C VAL A 31 20.90 19.83 19.53
N ILE A 32 20.11 18.74 19.51
CA ILE A 32 20.09 17.80 18.38
C ILE A 32 18.86 17.93 17.48
N THR A 33 17.92 18.82 17.83
CA THR A 33 16.67 19.04 17.09
C THR A 33 16.90 19.42 15.64
N GLU A 34 17.84 20.33 15.35
CA GLU A 34 18.11 20.76 13.97
C GLU A 34 18.76 19.66 13.13
N SER A 35 19.57 18.79 13.75
CA SER A 35 20.12 17.60 13.09
C SER A 35 19.00 16.63 12.67
N ILE A 36 18.06 16.35 13.58
CA ILE A 36 16.93 15.46 13.30
C ILE A 36 16.01 16.03 12.23
N LYS A 37 15.70 17.33 12.27
CA LYS A 37 14.91 17.99 11.21
C LYS A 37 15.59 17.86 9.84
N THR A 38 16.92 18.03 9.79
CA THR A 38 17.67 17.87 8.55
C THR A 38 17.55 16.45 8.00
N LEU A 39 17.64 15.43 8.87
CA LEU A 39 17.45 14.03 8.48
C LEU A 39 16.02 13.77 7.98
N LEU A 40 15.00 14.33 8.63
CA LEU A 40 13.61 14.21 8.18
C LEU A 40 13.42 14.81 6.79
N THR A 41 13.96 16.00 6.53
CA THR A 41 13.91 16.62 5.20
C THR A 41 14.59 15.75 4.15
N GLN A 42 15.77 15.20 4.46
CA GLN A 42 16.48 14.30 3.54
C GLN A 42 15.69 13.01 3.26
N MET A 43 15.01 12.46 4.26
CA MET A 43 14.14 11.29 4.08
C MET A 43 12.93 11.62 3.19
N ASP A 44 12.32 12.80 3.37
CA ASP A 44 11.21 13.27 2.55
C ASP A 44 11.65 13.48 1.08
N GLU A 45 12.82 14.06 0.85
CA GLU A 45 13.40 14.18 -0.50
C GLU A 45 13.65 12.80 -1.14
N GLN A 46 14.20 11.83 -0.39
CA GLN A 46 14.40 10.47 -0.89
C GLN A 46 13.08 9.77 -1.23
N LEU A 47 12.04 9.99 -0.43
CA LEU A 47 10.71 9.45 -0.70
C LEU A 47 10.16 9.98 -2.02
N GLU A 48 10.29 11.28 -2.29
CA GLU A 48 9.84 11.86 -3.56
C GLU A 48 10.62 11.33 -4.77
N VAL A 49 11.94 11.17 -4.63
CA VAL A 49 12.77 10.55 -5.69
C VAL A 49 12.29 9.14 -6.03
N ILE A 50 12.01 8.32 -5.03
CA ILE A 50 11.58 6.94 -5.25
C ILE A 50 10.14 6.88 -5.79
N ARG A 51 9.25 7.77 -5.32
CA ARG A 51 7.90 7.90 -5.86
C ARG A 51 7.91 8.24 -7.35
N GLU A 52 8.81 9.13 -7.76
CA GLU A 52 8.97 9.48 -9.17
C GLU A 52 9.56 8.30 -9.98
N GLN A 53 10.51 7.55 -9.42
CA GLN A 53 11.01 6.33 -10.06
C GLN A 53 9.90 5.29 -10.29
N ILE A 54 9.00 5.11 -9.31
CA ILE A 54 7.84 4.22 -9.45
C ILE A 54 6.92 4.72 -10.57
N ARG A 55 6.62 6.02 -10.62
CA ARG A 55 5.79 6.62 -11.67
C ARG A 55 6.40 6.36 -13.05
N GLN A 56 7.69 6.63 -13.22
CA GLN A 56 8.39 6.39 -14.48
C GLN A 56 8.39 4.92 -14.88
N LEU A 57 8.58 4.01 -13.93
CA LEU A 57 8.52 2.57 -14.18
C LEU A 57 7.14 2.13 -14.67
N ILE A 58 6.07 2.68 -14.09
CA ILE A 58 4.68 2.42 -14.53
C ILE A 58 4.44 3.02 -15.92
N ASP A 59 4.89 4.26 -16.16
CA ASP A 59 4.68 4.95 -17.43
C ASP A 59 5.46 4.34 -18.61
N GLN A 60 6.58 3.67 -18.34
CA GLN A 60 7.39 2.99 -19.36
C GLN A 60 6.80 1.67 -19.85
N ASP A 61 5.86 1.09 -19.10
CA ASP A 61 5.20 -0.18 -19.43
C ASP A 61 3.71 0.08 -19.74
N PRO A 62 3.29 0.01 -21.03
CA PRO A 62 1.91 0.30 -21.42
C PRO A 62 0.86 -0.58 -20.74
N ASP A 63 1.18 -1.82 -20.41
CA ASP A 63 0.24 -2.73 -19.74
C ASP A 63 0.10 -2.35 -18.26
N LEU A 64 1.23 -2.07 -17.57
CA LEU A 64 1.18 -1.58 -16.20
C LEU A 64 0.48 -0.22 -16.10
N LYS A 65 0.74 0.69 -17.03
CA LYS A 65 0.07 1.98 -17.12
C LYS A 65 -1.44 1.81 -17.29
N HIS A 66 -1.88 0.95 -18.22
CA HIS A 66 -3.30 0.71 -18.42
C HIS A 66 -3.97 0.14 -17.16
N ARG A 67 -3.32 -0.82 -16.48
CA ARG A 67 -3.80 -1.37 -15.21
C ARG A 67 -3.84 -0.31 -14.10
N ALA A 68 -2.85 0.59 -14.06
CA ALA A 68 -2.79 1.69 -13.10
C ALA A 68 -3.96 2.67 -13.30
N GLU A 69 -4.19 3.10 -14.53
CA GLU A 69 -5.28 4.00 -14.90
C GLU A 69 -6.64 3.41 -14.52
N LEU A 70 -6.84 2.10 -14.76
CA LEU A 70 -8.05 1.40 -14.34
C LEU A 70 -8.25 1.43 -12.82
N LEU A 71 -7.19 1.21 -12.03
CA LEU A 71 -7.26 1.27 -10.57
C LEU A 71 -7.55 2.69 -10.06
N GLU A 72 -7.00 3.72 -10.70
CA GLU A 72 -7.24 5.13 -10.34
C GLU A 72 -8.69 5.57 -10.61
N THR A 73 -9.43 4.88 -11.49
CA THR A 73 -10.87 5.18 -11.66
C THR A 73 -11.72 4.84 -10.43
N ILE A 74 -11.19 4.04 -9.49
CA ILE A 74 -11.89 3.67 -8.28
C ILE A 74 -11.83 4.83 -7.28
N PRO A 75 -12.97 5.42 -6.88
CA PRO A 75 -12.98 6.54 -5.96
C PRO A 75 -12.36 6.13 -4.62
N GLY A 76 -11.36 6.90 -4.18
CA GLY A 76 -10.59 6.63 -2.97
C GLY A 76 -9.25 5.93 -3.22
N VAL A 77 -8.98 5.36 -4.39
CA VAL A 77 -7.67 4.76 -4.67
C VAL A 77 -6.69 5.83 -5.19
N GLY A 78 -5.77 6.25 -4.32
CA GLY A 78 -4.70 7.20 -4.68
C GLY A 78 -3.48 6.54 -5.33
N SER A 79 -2.65 7.31 -6.03
CA SER A 79 -1.48 6.83 -6.78
C SER A 79 -0.49 5.99 -5.96
N ALA A 80 -0.30 6.31 -4.68
CA ALA A 80 0.52 5.51 -3.77
C ALA A 80 -0.09 4.12 -3.52
N SER A 81 -1.42 4.03 -3.45
CA SER A 81 -2.15 2.76 -3.28
C SER A 81 -2.15 1.93 -4.56
N VAL A 82 -2.20 2.59 -5.73
CA VAL A 82 -2.17 1.93 -7.05
C VAL A 82 -0.93 1.07 -7.21
N ALA A 83 0.27 1.61 -6.93
CA ALA A 83 1.52 0.85 -7.07
C ALA A 83 1.54 -0.42 -6.21
N HIS A 84 1.03 -0.34 -4.97
CA HIS A 84 0.91 -1.50 -4.08
C HIS A 84 -0.13 -2.51 -4.59
N LEU A 85 -1.28 -2.04 -5.08
CA LEU A 85 -2.33 -2.88 -5.65
C LEU A 85 -1.85 -3.58 -6.93
N LEU A 86 -1.08 -2.90 -7.79
CA LEU A 86 -0.48 -3.50 -8.98
C LEU A 86 0.45 -4.66 -8.61
N LEU A 87 1.26 -4.50 -7.56
CA LEU A 87 2.13 -5.57 -7.08
C LEU A 87 1.31 -6.74 -6.50
N ALA A 88 0.33 -6.45 -5.66
CA ALA A 88 -0.43 -7.48 -4.98
C ALA A 88 -1.42 -8.23 -5.89
N LEU A 89 -1.90 -7.58 -6.95
CA LEU A 89 -2.77 -8.17 -7.97
C LEU A 89 -1.99 -8.67 -9.20
N SER A 90 -0.65 -8.64 -9.15
CA SER A 90 0.22 -9.08 -10.24
C SER A 90 0.07 -10.57 -10.57
N GLU A 91 0.49 -10.93 -11.80
CA GLU A 91 0.29 -12.22 -12.49
C GLU A 91 0.74 -13.48 -11.74
N HIS A 92 1.45 -13.36 -10.63
CA HIS A 92 1.71 -14.48 -9.73
C HIS A 92 0.43 -15.04 -9.09
N HIS A 93 -0.64 -14.23 -9.07
CA HIS A 93 -1.97 -14.64 -8.69
C HIS A 93 -2.88 -14.61 -9.92
N CYS A 94 -2.87 -15.70 -10.70
CA CYS A 94 -3.80 -15.88 -11.82
C CYS A 94 -5.23 -16.01 -11.29
N PHE A 95 -5.92 -14.89 -11.06
CA PHE A 95 -7.33 -14.89 -10.71
C PHE A 95 -8.15 -15.10 -11.99
N THR A 96 -8.96 -16.16 -12.03
CA THR A 96 -9.90 -16.37 -13.13
C THR A 96 -11.17 -15.54 -12.97
N HIS A 97 -11.52 -15.16 -11.75
CA HIS A 97 -12.73 -14.40 -11.43
C HIS A 97 -12.51 -13.35 -10.34
N ALA A 98 -13.24 -12.24 -10.42
CA ALA A 98 -13.18 -11.16 -9.43
C ALA A 98 -13.43 -11.63 -7.98
N LYS A 99 -14.21 -12.70 -7.78
CA LYS A 99 -14.42 -13.30 -6.45
C LYS A 99 -13.14 -13.85 -5.83
N GLN A 100 -12.25 -14.43 -6.64
CA GLN A 100 -10.97 -14.94 -6.15
C GLN A 100 -10.04 -13.80 -5.75
N ALA A 101 -10.01 -12.72 -6.54
CA ALA A 101 -9.28 -11.50 -6.20
C ALA A 101 -9.83 -10.86 -4.91
N ALA A 102 -11.16 -10.81 -4.75
CA ALA A 102 -11.79 -10.30 -3.53
C ALA A 102 -11.49 -11.17 -2.30
N ALA A 103 -11.49 -12.49 -2.44
CA ALA A 103 -11.11 -13.41 -1.37
C ALA A 103 -9.63 -13.26 -0.99
N TYR A 104 -8.74 -13.15 -1.98
CA TYR A 104 -7.33 -12.85 -1.78
C TYR A 104 -7.13 -11.50 -1.09
N ALA A 105 -7.86 -10.46 -1.49
CA ALA A 105 -7.79 -9.15 -0.85
C ALA A 105 -8.49 -9.09 0.53
N GLY A 106 -9.08 -10.20 1.01
CA GLY A 106 -9.82 -10.22 2.29
C GLY A 106 -11.13 -9.43 2.28
N LEU A 107 -11.61 -9.04 1.09
CA LEU A 107 -12.82 -8.23 0.89
C LEU A 107 -14.09 -9.07 0.73
N GLU A 108 -13.99 -10.40 0.86
CA GLU A 108 -15.15 -11.29 0.83
C GLU A 108 -15.93 -11.26 2.16
N PRO A 109 -17.27 -11.15 2.14
CA PRO A 109 -18.09 -11.27 3.33
C PRO A 109 -18.08 -12.71 3.87
N ARG A 110 -17.62 -12.88 5.11
CA ARG A 110 -17.74 -14.12 5.87
C ARG A 110 -19.13 -14.21 6.50
N ILE A 111 -19.94 -15.10 5.95
CA ILE A 111 -21.26 -15.44 6.49
C ILE A 111 -21.08 -16.39 7.68
N THR A 112 -21.75 -16.09 8.80
CA THR A 112 -21.79 -16.97 9.98
C THR A 112 -23.21 -17.44 10.20
N GLN A 113 -23.50 -18.70 9.89
CA GLN A 113 -24.83 -19.31 10.07
C GLN A 113 -24.69 -20.65 10.77
N SER A 114 -25.60 -20.92 11.72
CA SER A 114 -25.70 -22.21 12.41
C SER A 114 -27.18 -22.54 12.63
N GLY A 115 -27.69 -23.56 11.94
CA GLY A 115 -29.12 -23.89 11.94
C GLY A 115 -29.98 -22.69 11.55
N ASN A 116 -30.92 -22.29 12.42
CA ASN A 116 -31.78 -21.12 12.23
C ASN A 116 -31.14 -19.79 12.67
N TRP A 117 -29.92 -19.81 13.20
CA TRP A 117 -29.26 -18.60 13.67
C TRP A 117 -28.40 -17.98 12.56
N THR A 118 -28.65 -16.71 12.29
CA THR A 118 -27.84 -15.89 11.38
C THR A 118 -27.04 -14.88 12.21
N GLY A 119 -25.72 -15.01 12.15
CA GLY A 119 -24.77 -14.11 12.81
C GLY A 119 -24.46 -12.88 11.98
N LYS A 120 -23.66 -11.96 12.55
CA LYS A 120 -23.20 -10.76 11.84
C LYS A 120 -22.22 -11.14 10.74
N THR A 121 -22.49 -10.69 9.51
CA THR A 121 -21.54 -10.77 8.39
C THR A 121 -20.38 -9.82 8.63
N ARG A 122 -19.14 -10.32 8.50
CA ARG A 122 -17.90 -9.53 8.63
C ARG A 122 -17.02 -9.77 7.43
N LEU A 123 -16.10 -8.86 7.10
CA LEU A 123 -15.08 -9.14 6.10
C LEU A 123 -14.17 -10.30 6.56
N SER A 124 -13.71 -11.09 5.61
CA SER A 124 -12.73 -12.15 5.84
C SER A 124 -11.41 -11.56 6.33
N LYS A 125 -10.76 -12.26 7.27
CA LYS A 125 -9.41 -11.89 7.78
C LYS A 125 -8.31 -12.78 7.20
N THR A 126 -8.63 -13.59 6.21
CA THR A 126 -7.74 -14.64 5.67
C THR A 126 -6.96 -14.18 4.45
N GLY A 127 -7.37 -13.07 3.82
CA GLY A 127 -6.67 -12.49 2.68
C GLY A 127 -5.46 -11.64 3.07
N ASP A 128 -4.79 -11.09 2.06
CA ASP A 128 -3.69 -10.14 2.19
C ASP A 128 -4.14 -8.89 2.94
N ALA A 129 -3.54 -8.67 4.11
CA ALA A 129 -3.92 -7.60 5.02
C ALA A 129 -3.58 -6.21 4.46
N LEU A 130 -2.56 -6.10 3.61
CA LEU A 130 -2.17 -4.83 2.99
C LEU A 130 -3.21 -4.44 1.93
N CYS A 131 -3.63 -5.38 1.08
CA CYS A 131 -4.71 -5.17 0.11
C CYS A 131 -6.02 -4.76 0.79
N ALA A 132 -6.43 -5.51 1.82
CA ALA A 132 -7.63 -5.20 2.57
C ALA A 132 -7.58 -3.77 3.13
N ARG A 133 -6.43 -3.38 3.70
CA ARG A 133 -6.24 -2.04 4.26
C ARG A 133 -6.30 -0.96 3.19
N LEU A 134 -5.59 -1.12 2.07
CA LEU A 134 -5.56 -0.12 0.99
C LEU A 134 -6.93 0.12 0.36
N CYS A 135 -7.74 -0.93 0.22
CA CYS A 135 -9.09 -0.83 -0.34
C CYS A 135 -10.12 -0.23 0.63
N ILE A 136 -9.91 -0.35 1.95
CA ILE A 136 -10.85 0.14 2.97
C ILE A 136 -10.45 1.53 3.50
N CYS A 137 -9.15 1.78 3.62
CA CYS A 137 -8.56 2.99 4.15
C CYS A 137 -7.35 3.39 3.28
N PRO A 138 -7.58 4.10 2.16
CA PRO A 138 -6.51 4.53 1.28
C PRO A 138 -5.52 5.45 2.00
N LEU A 139 -4.24 5.31 1.65
CA LEU A 139 -3.12 6.10 2.19
C LEU A 139 -3.11 7.53 1.63
#